data_AF-A0A846ZCI0-F1
#
_entry.id   AF-A0A846ZCI0-F1
#
_cell.length_a   1.000
_cell.length_b   1.000
_cell.length_c   1.000
_cell.angle_alpha   90.00
_cell.angle_beta   90.00
_cell.angle_gamma   90.00
#
_symmetry.space_group_name_H-M   'P 1'
#
loop_
_entity.id
_entity.type
_entity.pdbx_description
1 polymer ?
#
loop_
_entity_poly.entity_id
_entity_poly.type
_entity_poly.pdbx_seq_one_letter_code
_entity_poly.pdbx_strand_id
1 'polypeptide(L)'
;MNALHAEWTKLRTLPSTWWVLAALAVLTAAVGAAVTGSVDTSHCTSPAGCMEDTPKLALSGVQVGQVAAVVLGVLAVGGEYATGTITATLAAVPRRGAVLAAKAAVVAGAVAAAAAAGVLASLA
;
A
#
# COMPACT_ATOMS: atom_id res chain seq x y z
N MET A 1 20.03 11.25 -8.96
CA MET A 1 19.07 10.54 -9.84
C MET A 1 19.33 9.03 -9.88
N ASN A 2 20.58 8.55 -9.79
CA ASN A 2 20.90 7.11 -9.84
C ASN A 2 20.28 6.28 -8.70
N ALA A 3 20.21 6.81 -7.47
CA ALA A 3 19.66 6.06 -6.33
C ALA A 3 18.16 5.74 -6.49
N LEU A 4 17.35 6.70 -6.96
CA LEU A 4 15.92 6.47 -7.23
C LEU A 4 15.71 5.42 -8.33
N HIS A 5 16.49 5.50 -9.41
CA HIS A 5 16.41 4.53 -10.51
C HIS A 5 16.80 3.12 -10.03
N ALA A 6 17.86 3.01 -9.21
CA ALA A 6 18.28 1.72 -8.64
C ALA A 6 17.20 1.12 -7.74
N GLU A 7 16.62 1.91 -6.84
CA GLU A 7 15.53 1.45 -5.95
C GLU A 7 14.26 1.08 -6.73
N TRP A 8 13.90 1.84 -7.75
CA TRP A 8 12.78 1.49 -8.65
C TRP A 8 13.01 0.16 -9.35
N THR A 9 14.22 -0.06 -9.87
CA THR A 9 14.58 -1.32 -10.54
C THR A 9 14.47 -2.49 -9.58
N LYS A 10 15.04 -2.38 -8.37
CA LYS A 10 14.94 -3.41 -7.33
C LYS A 10 13.48 -3.74 -7.00
N LEU A 11 12.66 -2.71 -6.75
CA LEU A 11 11.28 -2.91 -6.34
C LEU A 11 10.46 -3.58 -7.46
N ARG A 12 10.70 -3.20 -8.72
CA ARG A 12 10.02 -3.73 -9.90
C ARG A 12 10.41 -5.18 -10.23
N THR A 13 11.66 -5.57 -9.99
CA THR A 13 12.15 -6.92 -10.32
C THR A 13 11.81 -7.97 -9.26
N LEU A 14 11.43 -7.56 -8.05
CA LEU A 14 10.98 -8.48 -7.01
C LEU A 14 9.53 -8.92 -7.26
N PRO A 15 9.27 -10.22 -7.54
CA PRO A 15 7.92 -10.69 -7.82
C PRO A 15 6.99 -10.55 -6.60
N SER A 16 7.54 -10.64 -5.39
CA SER A 16 6.80 -10.44 -4.13
C SER A 16 6.18 -9.04 -4.03
N THR A 17 6.79 -8.02 -4.64
CA THR A 17 6.27 -6.65 -4.65
C THR A 17 4.87 -6.61 -5.26
N TRP A 18 4.69 -7.24 -6.42
CA TRP A 18 3.42 -7.23 -7.14
C TRP A 18 2.32 -7.95 -6.37
N TRP A 19 2.65 -9.08 -5.73
CA TRP A 19 1.71 -9.80 -4.87
C TRP A 19 1.28 -8.99 -3.66
N VAL A 20 2.21 -8.30 -3.00
CA VAL A 20 1.89 -7.47 -1.84
C VAL A 20 1.06 -6.24 -2.24
N LEU A 21 1.38 -5.59 -3.37
CA LEU A 21 0.59 -4.47 -3.89
C LEU A 21 -0.82 -4.90 -4.32
N ALA A 22 -0.95 -6.07 -4.95
CA ALA A 22 -2.24 -6.66 -5.28
C ALA A 22 -3.04 -6.97 -4.01
N ALA A 23 -2.42 -7.60 -3.01
CA ALA A 23 -3.05 -7.87 -1.72
C ALA A 23 -3.53 -6.58 -1.04
N LEU A 24 -2.74 -5.51 -1.07
CA LEU A 24 -3.13 -4.20 -0.55
C LEU A 24 -4.43 -3.71 -1.19
N ALA A 25 -4.48 -3.66 -2.52
CA ALA A 25 -5.65 -3.15 -3.24
C ALA A 25 -6.87 -4.04 -3.03
N VAL A 26 -6.70 -5.37 -3.14
CA VAL A 26 -7.78 -6.36 -2.98
C VAL A 26 -8.34 -6.37 -1.57
N LEU A 27 -7.49 -6.37 -0.54
CA LEU A 27 -7.95 -6.34 0.85
C LEU A 27 -8.70 -5.05 1.17
N THR A 28 -8.21 -3.91 0.66
CA THR A 28 -8.89 -2.62 0.83
C THR A 28 -10.30 -2.67 0.25
N ALA A 29 -10.43 -3.09 -1.01
CA ALA A 29 -11.72 -3.14 -1.69
C ALA A 29 -12.66 -4.21 -1.10
N ALA A 30 -12.16 -5.42 -0.86
CA ALA A 30 -12.97 -6.54 -0.38
C ALA A 30 -13.55 -6.29 1.02
N VAL A 31 -12.74 -5.73 1.93
CA VAL A 31 -13.21 -5.40 3.28
C VAL A 31 -14.18 -4.23 3.24
N GLY A 32 -13.87 -3.18 2.47
CA GLY A 32 -14.78 -2.03 2.33
C GLY A 32 -16.14 -2.42 1.75
N ALA A 33 -16.15 -3.29 0.73
CA ALA A 33 -17.38 -3.84 0.15
C ALA A 33 -18.12 -4.75 1.15
N ALA A 34 -17.42 -5.61 1.89
CA ALA A 34 -18.03 -6.49 2.88
C ALA A 34 -18.68 -5.70 4.03
N VAL A 35 -18.01 -4.65 4.53
CA VAL A 35 -18.54 -3.80 5.61
C VAL A 35 -19.77 -3.02 5.10
N THR A 36 -19.66 -2.38 3.94
CA THR A 36 -20.79 -1.61 3.37
C THR A 36 -21.98 -2.52 3.04
N GLY A 37 -21.74 -3.71 2.48
CA GLY A 37 -22.79 -4.66 2.13
C GLY A 37 -23.41 -5.40 3.33
N SER A 38 -22.79 -5.33 4.51
CA SER A 38 -23.33 -5.95 5.73
C SER A 38 -24.39 -5.10 6.41
N VAL A 39 -24.60 -3.85 5.98
CA VAL A 39 -25.58 -2.96 6.59
C VAL A 39 -26.95 -3.14 5.99
N ASP A 40 -27.92 -3.43 6.85
CA ASP A 40 -29.31 -3.56 6.49
C ASP A 40 -29.98 -2.18 6.45
N THR A 41 -30.23 -1.68 5.23
CA THR A 41 -30.92 -0.41 4.98
C THR A 41 -32.40 -0.60 4.64
N SER A 42 -32.93 -1.82 4.75
CA SER A 42 -34.32 -2.14 4.37
C SER A 42 -35.39 -1.41 5.17
N HIS A 43 -35.04 -0.87 6.35
CA HIS A 43 -35.93 -0.07 7.20
C HIS A 43 -35.75 1.45 7.02
N CYS A 44 -34.86 1.88 6.13
CA CYS A 44 -34.52 3.28 5.92
C CYS A 44 -35.23 3.83 4.65
N THR A 45 -36.05 4.87 4.79
CA THR A 45 -36.71 5.56 3.65
C THR A 45 -35.72 6.23 2.70
N SER A 46 -34.52 6.59 3.19
CA SER A 46 -33.39 7.03 2.37
C SER A 46 -32.06 6.78 3.09
N PRO A 47 -30.91 6.73 2.38
CA PRO A 47 -29.58 6.61 3.00
C PRO A 47 -29.28 7.72 4.01
N ALA A 48 -29.76 8.94 3.74
CA ALA A 48 -29.65 10.08 4.66
C ALA A 48 -30.57 9.94 5.89
N GLY A 49 -31.67 9.18 5.77
CA GLY A 49 -32.62 8.94 6.86
C GLY A 49 -32.05 8.07 7.99
N CYS A 50 -30.99 7.31 7.73
CA CYS A 50 -30.31 6.47 8.71
C CYS A 50 -28.98 7.04 9.22
N MET A 51 -28.65 8.31 8.88
CA MET A 51 -27.42 8.99 9.34
C MET A 51 -26.14 8.17 9.10
N GLU A 52 -26.10 7.43 8.00
CA GLU A 52 -25.03 6.49 7.74
C GLU A 52 -23.97 7.12 6.84
N ASP A 53 -22.73 7.21 7.33
CA ASP A 53 -21.59 7.64 6.53
C ASP A 53 -21.11 6.49 5.63
N THR A 54 -21.84 6.25 4.53
CA THR A 54 -21.49 5.21 3.54
C THR A 54 -20.02 5.30 3.06
N PRO A 55 -19.44 6.50 2.79
CA PRO A 55 -18.03 6.60 2.43
C PRO A 55 -17.08 6.14 3.54
N LYS A 56 -17.45 6.34 4.81
CA LYS A 56 -16.64 5.91 5.95
C LYS A 56 -16.65 4.39 6.10
N LEU A 57 -17.79 3.75 5.86
CA LEU A 57 -17.89 2.29 5.84
C LEU A 57 -17.13 1.68 4.68
N ALA A 58 -17.24 2.26 3.49
CA ALA A 58 -16.46 1.86 2.33
C ALA A 58 -14.95 1.97 2.61
N LEU A 59 -14.48 3.05 3.23
CA LEU A 59 -13.06 3.22 3.56
C LEU A 59 -12.55 2.35 4.73
N SER A 60 -13.40 1.56 5.39
CA SER A 60 -12.97 0.69 6.51
C SER A 60 -11.86 -0.28 6.12
N GLY A 61 -11.86 -0.76 4.87
CA GLY A 61 -10.84 -1.67 4.34
C GLY A 61 -9.44 -1.09 4.28
N VAL A 62 -9.28 0.23 4.32
CA VAL A 62 -7.96 0.89 4.32
C VAL A 62 -7.10 0.44 5.50
N GLN A 63 -7.69 0.24 6.68
CA GLN A 63 -6.97 -0.23 7.87
C GLN A 63 -6.35 -1.61 7.66
N VAL A 64 -7.05 -2.49 6.95
CA VAL A 64 -6.56 -3.83 6.61
C VAL A 64 -5.49 -3.75 5.51
N GLY A 65 -5.71 -2.91 4.49
CA GLY A 65 -4.72 -2.66 3.43
C GLY A 65 -3.39 -2.11 3.94
N GLN A 66 -3.40 -1.32 5.02
CA GLN A 66 -2.18 -0.79 5.64
C GLN A 66 -1.20 -1.88 6.09
N VAL A 67 -1.69 -3.07 6.48
CA VAL A 67 -0.81 -4.19 6.85
C VAL A 67 0.07 -4.59 5.67
N ALA A 68 -0.50 -4.69 4.46
CA ALA A 68 0.26 -5.00 3.25
C ALA A 68 1.27 -3.89 2.91
N ALA A 69 0.92 -2.62 3.13
CA ALA A 69 1.85 -1.50 2.95
C ALA A 69 3.06 -1.59 3.90
N VAL A 70 2.82 -1.94 5.18
CA VAL A 70 3.87 -2.15 6.17
C VAL A 70 4.77 -3.32 5.78
N VAL A 71 4.18 -4.44 5.34
CA VAL A 71 4.94 -5.61 4.86
C VAL A 71 5.84 -5.22 3.69
N LEU A 72 5.36 -4.44 2.72
CA LEU A 72 6.17 -3.98 1.60
C LEU A 72 7.34 -3.10 2.06
N GLY A 73 7.11 -2.20 3.03
CA GLY A 73 8.16 -1.39 3.63
C GLY A 73 9.23 -2.24 4.33
N VAL A 74 8.82 -3.24 5.10
CA VAL A 74 9.73 -4.18 5.78
C VAL A 74 10.53 -4.97 4.75
N LEU A 75 9.91 -5.52 3.70
CA LEU A 75 10.61 -6.26 2.65
C LEU A 75 11.60 -5.37 1.89
N ALA A 76 11.22 -4.13 1.60
CA ALA A 76 12.08 -3.18 0.90
C ALA A 76 13.37 -2.88 1.70
N VAL A 77 13.29 -2.81 3.03
CA VAL A 77 14.46 -2.58 3.89
C VAL A 77 15.17 -3.90 4.20
N GLY A 78 14.45 -4.87 4.74
CA GLY A 78 14.97 -6.16 5.22
C GLY A 78 15.57 -7.03 4.13
N GLY A 79 15.10 -6.93 2.88
CA GLY A 79 15.65 -7.68 1.76
C GLY A 79 17.14 -7.43 1.54
N GLU A 80 17.61 -6.20 1.75
CA GLU A 80 19.03 -5.86 1.60
C GLU A 80 19.90 -6.32 2.78
N TYR A 81 19.29 -6.49 3.96
CA TYR A 81 19.97 -7.08 5.11
C TYR A 81 20.07 -8.60 4.96
N ALA A 82 19.02 -9.25 4.46
CA ALA A 82 19.00 -10.69 4.24
C ALA A 82 20.03 -11.15 3.20
N THR A 83 20.23 -10.37 2.13
CA THR A 83 21.20 -10.67 1.06
C THR A 83 22.58 -10.05 1.28
N GLY A 84 22.76 -9.25 2.34
CA GLY A 84 24.00 -8.54 2.63
C GLY A 84 24.34 -7.40 1.67
N THR A 85 23.45 -7.04 0.74
CA THR A 85 23.73 -6.01 -0.28
C THR A 85 23.75 -4.59 0.26
N ILE A 86 23.31 -4.36 1.51
CA ILE A 86 23.30 -3.03 2.14
C ILE A 86 24.70 -2.41 2.20
N THR A 87 25.74 -3.22 2.39
CA THR A 87 27.13 -2.75 2.43
C THR A 87 27.58 -2.21 1.07
N ALA A 88 27.24 -2.92 -0.01
CA ALA A 88 27.51 -2.49 -1.38
C ALA A 88 26.72 -1.21 -1.73
N THR A 89 25.44 -1.12 -1.33
CA THR A 89 24.62 0.08 -1.52
C THR A 89 25.27 1.30 -0.85
N LEU A 90 25.73 1.16 0.39
CA LEU A 90 26.35 2.24 1.15
C LEU A 90 27.77 2.58 0.69
N ALA A 91 28.51 1.61 0.13
CA ALA A 91 29.80 1.86 -0.49
C ALA A 91 29.66 2.68 -1.78
N ALA A 92 28.64 2.39 -2.59
CA ALA A 92 28.36 3.13 -3.83
C ALA A 92 27.74 4.51 -3.58
N VAL A 93 26.91 4.65 -2.53
CA VAL A 93 26.27 5.92 -2.15
C VAL A 93 26.52 6.20 -0.66
N PRO A 94 27.61 6.92 -0.31
CA PRO A 94 28.00 7.12 1.09
C PRO A 94 27.01 8.01 1.87
N ARG A 95 26.15 8.75 1.17
CA ARG A 95 25.09 9.58 1.75
C ARG A 95 23.89 8.74 2.17
N ARG A 96 23.93 8.17 3.38
CA ARG A 96 22.89 7.29 3.94
C ARG A 96 21.46 7.86 3.81
N GLY A 97 21.28 9.16 4.11
CA GLY A 97 19.98 9.82 4.00
C GLY A 97 19.42 9.87 2.58
N ALA A 98 20.27 9.95 1.56
CA ALA A 98 19.82 9.96 0.17
C ALA A 98 19.28 8.58 -0.27
N VAL A 99 19.88 7.49 0.23
CA VAL A 99 19.41 6.12 -0.02
C VAL A 99 18.07 5.89 0.69
N LEU A 100 17.96 6.30 1.95
CA LEU A 100 16.71 6.19 2.72
C LEU A 100 15.58 6.99 2.08
N ALA A 101 15.84 8.23 1.66
CA ALA A 101 14.86 9.06 0.97
C ALA A 101 14.44 8.44 -0.38
N ALA A 102 15.38 7.89 -1.13
CA ALA A 102 15.07 7.22 -2.40
C ALA A 102 14.18 5.98 -2.19
N LYS A 103 14.52 5.13 -1.21
CA LYS A 103 13.72 3.94 -0.89
C LYS A 103 12.33 4.33 -0.39
N ALA A 104 12.24 5.32 0.50
CA ALA A 104 10.97 5.84 1.00
C ALA A 104 10.10 6.38 -0.14
N ALA A 105 10.66 7.19 -1.05
CA ALA A 105 9.92 7.74 -2.18
C ALA A 105 9.39 6.65 -3.13
N VAL A 106 10.21 5.65 -3.45
CA VAL A 106 9.82 4.55 -4.34
C VAL A 106 8.73 3.67 -3.72
N VAL A 107 8.89 3.29 -2.44
CA VAL A 107 7.87 2.50 -1.72
C VAL A 107 6.59 3.30 -1.56
N ALA A 108 6.67 4.57 -1.13
CA ALA A 108 5.51 5.43 -0.97
C ALA A 108 4.75 5.63 -2.28
N GLY A 109 5.46 5.83 -3.40
CA GLY A 109 4.85 5.95 -4.72
C GLY A 109 4.11 4.68 -5.14
N ALA A 110 4.72 3.51 -4.94
CA ALA A 110 4.09 2.23 -5.26
C ALA A 110 2.86 1.95 -4.38
N VAL A 111 2.96 2.17 -3.08
CA VAL A 111 1.86 2.02 -2.13
C VAL A 111 0.73 3.00 -2.46
N ALA A 112 1.04 4.27 -2.73
CA ALA A 112 0.03 5.27 -3.08
C ALA A 112 -0.75 4.89 -4.34
N ALA A 113 -0.07 4.37 -5.37
CA ALA A 113 -0.73 3.91 -6.59
C ALA A 113 -1.68 2.72 -6.33
N ALA A 114 -1.24 1.71 -5.58
CA ALA A 114 -2.07 0.56 -5.24
C ALA A 114 -3.21 0.92 -4.28
N ALA A 115 -2.97 1.79 -3.31
CA ALA A 115 -3.97 2.28 -2.37
C ALA A 115 -5.04 3.10 -3.09
N ALA A 116 -4.66 3.98 -4.02
CA ALA A 116 -5.61 4.72 -4.84
C ALA A 116 -6.53 3.78 -5.63
N ALA A 117 -5.97 2.72 -6.24
CA ALA A 117 -6.77 1.71 -6.93
C ALA A 117 -7.73 0.97 -5.97
N GLY A 118 -7.26 0.56 -4.79
CA GLY A 118 -8.09 -0.12 -3.79
C GLY A 118 -9.21 0.77 -3.24
N VAL A 119 -8.93 2.05 -2.98
CA VAL A 119 -9.92 3.03 -2.51
C VAL A 119 -10.96 3.30 -3.59
N LEU A 120 -10.54 3.51 -4.85
CA LEU A 120 -11.47 3.70 -5.96
C LEU A 120 -12.37 2.47 -6.15
N ALA A 121 -11.82 1.27 -6.07
CA ALA A 121 -12.59 0.03 -6.16
C ALA A 121 -13.55 -0.16 -4.98
N SER A 122 -13.20 0.34 -3.79
CA SER A 122 -14.07 0.26 -2.63
C SER A 122 -15.24 1.25 -2.66
N LEU A 123 -15.13 2.32 -3.46
CA LEU A 123 -16.16 3.36 -3.61
C LEU A 123 -17.07 3.13 -4.82
N ALA A 124 -16.73 2.17 -5.68
CA ALA A 124 -17.48 1.79 -6.88
C ALA A 124 -18.60 0.81 -6.54
#